data_AF-A0A9P1GTJ2-F1
#
_entry.id   AF-A0A9P1GTJ2-F1
#
_cell.length_a   1.000
_cell.length_b   1.000
_cell.length_c   1.000
_cell.angle_alpha   90.00
_cell.angle_beta   90.00
_cell.angle_gamma   90.00
#
_symmetry.space_group_name_H-M   'P 1'
#
loop_
_entity.id
_entity.type
_entity.pdbx_description
1 polymer ?
#
loop_
_entity_poly.entity_id
_entity_poly.type
_entity_poly.pdbx_seq_one_letter_code
_entity_poly.pdbx_strand_id
1 'polypeptide(L)'
;MPPKSRTAVSKAKNPEPALAESEPASVKELSQSRYYQTNPATKRFEADGLEALTPAERQTWANAQLLPRVAGKQTLLPAKVEREYWKQVAKDSLPIRPLRRDYEWGTDKTGRNLGDYAPRDLEARRRAQDRLAALTIEHEGFLAKRDLQARGARNRKGIAYEVTEEDIDEEKRRRAEMARLNKDLYNDRGSAYSTDPEWDDVVPIPAVEPEGALAAIAYPDDYAEG
;
A
#
# COMPACT_ATOMS: atom_id res chain seq x y z
N MET A 1 -1.98 -35.93 65.66
CA MET A 1 -2.49 -36.87 64.63
C MET A 1 -3.85 -36.36 64.13
N PRO A 2 -4.22 -36.63 62.86
CA PRO A 2 -4.90 -35.71 61.92
C PRO A 2 -6.44 -35.97 61.86
N PRO A 3 -7.24 -35.33 60.96
CA PRO A 3 -7.18 -35.54 59.50
C PRO A 3 -7.24 -34.28 58.62
N LYS A 4 -6.59 -34.39 57.47
CA LYS A 4 -6.53 -33.44 56.35
C LYS A 4 -7.79 -33.61 55.47
N SER A 5 -8.44 -32.51 55.08
CA SER A 5 -9.45 -32.52 54.02
C SER A 5 -8.77 -32.48 52.64
N ARG A 6 -9.13 -33.45 51.79
CA ARG A 6 -8.76 -33.54 50.37
C ARG A 6 -9.54 -32.48 49.60
N THR A 7 -8.84 -31.51 49.02
CA THR A 7 -9.37 -30.71 47.90
C THR A 7 -9.00 -31.42 46.61
N ALA A 8 -9.98 -32.08 45.98
CA ALA A 8 -9.86 -32.55 44.61
C ALA A 8 -10.06 -31.35 43.69
N VAL A 9 -8.97 -30.81 43.13
CA VAL A 9 -9.04 -29.88 42.00
C VAL A 9 -8.84 -30.71 40.74
N SER A 10 -9.93 -30.84 40.00
CA SER A 10 -10.01 -31.45 38.69
C SER A 10 -9.04 -30.79 37.72
N LYS A 11 -8.28 -31.64 37.04
CA LYS A 11 -7.29 -31.33 36.02
C LYS A 11 -7.96 -30.54 34.89
N ALA A 12 -7.60 -29.27 34.74
CA ALA A 12 -7.99 -28.46 33.60
C ALA A 12 -7.48 -29.13 32.31
N LYS A 13 -8.40 -29.40 31.38
CA LYS A 13 -8.09 -29.81 30.01
C LYS A 13 -7.33 -28.66 29.36
N ASN A 14 -6.05 -28.90 29.09
CA ASN A 14 -5.21 -28.06 28.25
C ASN A 14 -5.88 -27.98 26.86
N PRO A 15 -6.19 -26.79 26.31
CA PRO A 15 -6.64 -26.70 24.93
C PRO A 15 -5.50 -27.18 24.03
N GLU A 16 -5.82 -28.07 23.09
CA GLU A 16 -4.89 -28.53 22.06
C GLU A 16 -4.26 -27.33 21.34
N PRO A 17 -2.96 -27.38 21.01
CA PRO A 17 -2.32 -26.33 20.23
C PRO A 17 -3.03 -26.28 18.87
N ALA A 18 -3.56 -25.11 18.53
CA ALA A 18 -4.04 -24.83 17.18
C ALA A 18 -2.93 -25.24 16.21
N LEU A 19 -3.26 -26.11 15.26
CA LEU A 19 -2.41 -26.46 14.13
C LEU A 19 -1.80 -25.16 13.62
N ALA A 20 -0.48 -25.04 13.71
CA ALA A 20 0.24 -23.89 13.17
C ALA A 20 -0.11 -23.80 11.69
N GLU A 21 -0.98 -22.86 11.33
CA GLU A 21 -1.25 -22.54 9.93
C GLU A 21 0.13 -22.23 9.32
N SER A 22 0.51 -23.00 8.31
CA SER A 22 1.80 -22.86 7.61
C SER A 22 1.99 -21.40 7.20
N GLU A 23 3.20 -20.87 7.39
CA GLU A 23 3.51 -19.51 6.96
C GLU A 23 3.11 -19.33 5.49
N PRO A 24 2.37 -18.27 5.13
CA PRO A 24 1.89 -18.09 3.77
C PRO A 24 3.08 -17.90 2.83
N ALA A 25 3.12 -18.72 1.77
CA ALA A 25 4.22 -18.70 0.81
C ALA A 25 4.13 -17.49 -0.12
N SER A 26 2.92 -16.99 -0.35
CA SER A 26 2.63 -15.86 -1.22
C SER A 26 1.89 -14.73 -0.52
N VAL A 27 2.02 -13.51 -1.05
CA VAL A 27 1.25 -12.35 -0.61
C VAL A 27 -0.26 -12.57 -0.77
N LYS A 28 -0.67 -13.29 -1.82
CA LYS A 28 -2.07 -13.64 -2.06
C LYS A 28 -2.60 -14.54 -0.95
N GLU A 29 -1.86 -15.58 -0.55
CA GLU A 29 -2.21 -16.43 0.59
C GLU A 29 -2.23 -15.64 1.90
N LEU A 30 -1.26 -14.76 2.13
CA LEU A 30 -1.23 -13.89 3.30
C LEU A 30 -2.49 -12.99 3.36
N SER A 31 -2.90 -12.45 2.22
CA SER A 31 -4.09 -11.61 2.10
C SER A 31 -5.37 -12.39 2.37
N GLN A 32 -5.47 -13.61 1.85
CA GLN A 32 -6.58 -14.52 2.12
C GLN A 32 -6.63 -14.94 3.59
N SER A 33 -5.48 -15.25 4.20
CA SER A 33 -5.39 -15.55 5.63
C SER A 33 -5.92 -14.39 6.48
N ARG A 34 -5.46 -13.15 6.20
CA ARG A 34 -5.96 -11.93 6.87
C ARG A 34 -7.46 -11.69 6.63
N TYR A 35 -7.96 -11.99 5.45
CA TYR A 35 -9.39 -11.94 5.15
C TYR A 35 -10.19 -12.87 6.07
N TYR A 36 -9.77 -14.13 6.20
CA TYR A 36 -10.47 -15.10 7.04
C TYR A 36 -10.30 -14.87 8.54
N GLN A 37 -9.18 -14.27 8.98
CA GLN A 37 -9.01 -13.84 10.37
C GLN A 37 -10.07 -12.80 10.78
N THR A 38 -10.47 -11.93 9.85
CA THR A 38 -11.49 -10.91 10.10
C THR A 38 -12.91 -11.38 9.77
N ASN A 39 -13.05 -12.53 9.10
CA ASN A 39 -14.34 -13.09 8.65
C ASN A 39 -14.44 -14.62 8.92
N PRO A 40 -14.40 -15.07 10.18
CA PRO A 40 -14.36 -16.50 10.52
C PRO A 40 -15.62 -17.26 10.12
N ALA A 41 -16.81 -16.63 10.24
CA ALA A 41 -18.08 -17.24 9.80
C ALA A 41 -18.10 -17.48 8.28
N THR A 42 -17.44 -16.61 7.50
CA THR A 42 -17.29 -16.79 6.05
C THR A 42 -16.38 -17.97 5.72
N LYS A 43 -15.28 -18.18 6.47
CA LYS A 43 -14.40 -19.36 6.29
C LYS A 43 -15.20 -20.67 6.46
N ARG A 44 -16.04 -20.75 7.50
CA ARG A 44 -16.89 -21.93 7.76
C ARG A 44 -18.00 -22.10 6.74
N PHE A 45 -18.65 -21.01 6.34
CA PHE A 45 -19.65 -21.02 5.27
C PHE A 45 -19.08 -21.60 3.98
N GLU A 46 -17.86 -21.21 3.59
CA GLU A 46 -17.24 -21.68 2.36
C GLU A 46 -16.77 -23.14 2.43
N ALA A 47 -16.38 -23.62 3.62
CA ALA A 47 -15.94 -25.00 3.82
C ALA A 47 -17.12 -25.98 3.93
N ASP A 48 -18.11 -25.65 4.76
CA ASP A 48 -19.14 -26.60 5.21
C ASP A 48 -20.57 -26.21 4.75
N GLY A 49 -20.73 -25.05 4.10
CA GLY A 49 -22.01 -24.53 3.65
C GLY A 49 -22.82 -23.77 4.72
N LEU A 50 -23.95 -23.18 4.31
CA LEU A 50 -24.83 -22.40 5.21
C LEU A 50 -25.46 -23.25 6.31
N GLU A 51 -25.73 -24.52 6.02
CA GLU A 51 -26.47 -25.42 6.92
C GLU A 51 -25.64 -25.89 8.12
N ALA A 52 -24.31 -25.96 7.94
CA ALA A 52 -23.37 -26.33 8.99
C ALA A 52 -23.14 -25.21 10.02
N LEU A 53 -23.50 -23.96 9.69
CA LEU A 53 -23.35 -22.83 10.60
C LEU A 53 -24.39 -22.86 11.73
N THR A 54 -23.94 -22.61 12.95
CA THR A 54 -24.83 -22.39 14.09
C THR A 54 -25.75 -21.18 13.84
N PRO A 55 -26.92 -21.09 14.51
CA PRO A 55 -27.81 -19.94 14.35
C PRO A 55 -27.12 -18.59 14.61
N ALA A 56 -26.20 -18.55 15.59
CA ALA A 56 -25.40 -17.37 15.90
C ALA A 56 -24.45 -17.02 14.74
N GLU A 57 -23.72 -17.99 14.20
CA GLU A 57 -22.80 -17.75 13.08
C GLU A 57 -23.53 -17.35 11.79
N ARG A 58 -24.71 -17.92 11.53
CA ARG A 58 -25.57 -17.49 10.42
C ARG A 58 -25.98 -16.03 10.58
N GLN A 59 -26.33 -15.61 11.79
CA GLN A 59 -26.66 -14.22 12.08
C GLN A 59 -25.44 -13.30 11.91
N THR A 60 -24.28 -13.69 12.43
CA THR A 60 -23.03 -12.92 12.27
C THR A 60 -22.63 -12.80 10.79
N TRP A 61 -22.71 -13.90 10.03
CA TRP A 61 -22.45 -13.91 8.59
C TRP A 61 -23.42 -12.99 7.84
N ALA A 62 -24.73 -13.09 8.10
CA ALA A 62 -25.73 -12.24 7.46
C ALA A 62 -25.51 -10.76 7.79
N ASN A 63 -25.19 -10.45 9.04
CA ASN A 63 -24.87 -9.09 9.47
C ASN A 63 -23.64 -8.56 8.76
N ALA A 64 -22.59 -9.38 8.59
CA ALA A 64 -21.36 -8.99 7.91
C ALA A 64 -21.60 -8.68 6.42
N GLN A 65 -22.46 -9.45 5.73
CA GLN A 65 -22.82 -9.17 4.33
C GLN A 65 -23.63 -7.87 4.16
N LEU A 66 -24.47 -7.54 5.14
CA LEU A 66 -25.32 -6.34 5.11
C LEU A 66 -24.57 -5.06 5.51
N LEU A 67 -23.50 -5.19 6.31
CA LEU A 67 -22.80 -4.07 6.95
C LEU A 67 -22.29 -3.00 5.99
N PRO A 68 -21.63 -3.32 4.86
CA PRO A 68 -21.16 -2.28 3.93
C PRO A 68 -22.30 -1.43 3.35
N ARG A 69 -23.47 -2.04 3.11
CA ARG A 69 -24.64 -1.35 2.53
C ARG A 69 -25.32 -0.44 3.54
N VAL A 70 -25.45 -0.89 4.80
CA VAL A 70 -26.02 -0.09 5.88
C VAL A 70 -25.08 1.05 6.26
N ALA A 71 -23.78 0.77 6.43
CA ALA A 71 -22.77 1.79 6.72
C ALA A 71 -22.66 2.84 5.59
N GLY A 72 -22.80 2.40 4.33
CA GLY A 72 -22.82 3.25 3.15
C GLY A 72 -24.15 3.96 2.89
N LYS A 73 -25.16 3.81 3.76
CA LYS A 73 -26.53 4.35 3.59
C LYS A 73 -27.24 3.93 2.29
N GLN A 74 -26.79 2.84 1.68
CA GLN A 74 -27.42 2.24 0.50
C GLN A 74 -28.66 1.43 0.88
N THR A 75 -28.72 0.95 2.13
CA THR A 75 -29.88 0.27 2.71
C THR A 75 -30.29 1.00 3.97
N LEU A 76 -31.48 1.60 3.93
CA LEU A 76 -32.05 2.31 5.07
C LEU A 76 -32.87 1.32 5.91
N LEU A 77 -32.46 1.17 7.17
CA LEU A 77 -33.20 0.38 8.14
C LEU A 77 -34.10 1.30 8.98
N PRO A 78 -35.27 0.86 9.45
CA PRO A 78 -36.05 1.61 10.43
C PRO A 78 -35.23 1.87 11.69
N ALA A 79 -35.36 3.04 12.31
CA ALA A 79 -34.49 3.49 13.42
C ALA A 79 -34.35 2.48 14.57
N LYS A 80 -35.44 1.76 14.92
CA LYS A 80 -35.41 0.70 15.94
C LYS A 80 -34.55 -0.49 15.50
N VAL A 81 -34.69 -0.93 14.25
CA VAL A 81 -33.95 -2.05 13.66
C VAL A 81 -32.49 -1.68 13.49
N GLU A 82 -32.22 -0.47 13.00
CA GLU A 82 -30.86 0.04 12.83
C GLU A 82 -30.09 0.05 14.16
N ARG A 83 -30.72 0.52 15.24
CA ARG A 83 -30.09 0.53 16.57
C ARG A 83 -29.75 -0.88 17.07
N GLU A 84 -30.67 -1.83 16.94
CA GLU A 84 -30.39 -3.22 17.36
C GLU A 84 -29.35 -3.89 16.45
N TYR A 85 -29.37 -3.57 15.15
CA TYR A 85 -28.35 -4.02 14.19
C TYR A 85 -26.94 -3.55 14.60
N TRP A 86 -26.77 -2.25 14.87
CA TRP A 86 -25.47 -1.70 15.30
C TRP A 86 -24.99 -2.26 16.64
N LYS A 87 -25.91 -2.59 17.57
CA LYS A 87 -25.54 -3.30 18.81
C LYS A 87 -24.98 -4.69 18.51
N GLN A 88 -25.59 -5.42 17.58
CA GLN A 88 -25.13 -6.76 17.21
C GLN A 88 -23.81 -6.71 16.45
N VAL A 89 -23.64 -5.75 15.54
CA VAL A 89 -22.37 -5.48 14.84
C VAL A 89 -21.24 -5.18 15.83
N ALA A 90 -21.51 -4.35 16.85
CA ALA A 90 -20.55 -4.05 17.90
C ALA A 90 -20.23 -5.27 18.79
N LYS A 91 -21.26 -6.06 19.14
CA LYS A 91 -21.11 -7.29 19.93
C LYS A 91 -20.24 -8.32 19.20
N ASP A 92 -20.45 -8.48 17.90
CA ASP A 92 -19.73 -9.45 17.06
C ASP A 92 -18.39 -8.87 16.54
N SER A 93 -18.06 -7.62 16.88
CA SER A 93 -16.83 -6.92 16.46
C SER A 93 -16.61 -6.94 14.94
N LEU A 94 -17.70 -6.77 14.16
CA LEU A 94 -17.63 -6.85 12.70
C LEU A 94 -16.96 -5.60 12.10
N PRO A 95 -15.98 -5.78 11.19
CA PRO A 95 -15.32 -4.64 10.54
C PRO A 95 -16.27 -3.95 9.55
N ILE A 96 -16.48 -2.64 9.73
CA ILE A 96 -17.30 -1.82 8.81
C ILE A 96 -16.78 -1.91 7.36
N ARG A 97 -15.46 -2.01 7.21
CA ARG A 97 -14.79 -2.22 5.92
C ARG A 97 -14.04 -3.55 5.99
N PRO A 98 -14.69 -4.68 5.66
CA PRO A 98 -13.98 -5.95 5.58
C PRO A 98 -12.93 -5.88 4.47
N LEU A 99 -11.82 -6.62 4.64
CA LEU A 99 -10.90 -6.84 3.53
C LEU A 99 -11.66 -7.50 2.38
N ARG A 100 -11.30 -7.17 1.15
CA ARG A 100 -11.86 -7.84 -0.03
C ARG A 100 -11.16 -9.17 -0.24
N ARG A 101 -11.93 -10.21 -0.56
CA ARG A 101 -11.40 -11.54 -0.91
C ARG A 101 -10.69 -11.51 -2.26
N ASP A 102 -11.22 -10.73 -3.18
CA ASP A 102 -10.79 -10.55 -4.57
C ASP A 102 -9.81 -9.38 -4.73
N TYR A 103 -8.97 -9.12 -3.73
CA TYR A 103 -7.99 -8.03 -3.83
C TYR A 103 -6.89 -8.38 -4.83
N GLU A 104 -6.83 -7.62 -5.92
CA GLU A 104 -5.78 -7.71 -6.93
C GLU A 104 -4.61 -6.80 -6.53
N TRP A 105 -3.44 -7.40 -6.32
CA TRP A 105 -2.22 -6.69 -5.96
C TRP A 105 -1.60 -5.90 -7.11
N GLY A 106 -2.10 -6.09 -8.34
CA GLY A 106 -1.53 -5.53 -9.56
C GLY A 106 -0.33 -6.31 -10.08
N THR A 107 0.31 -5.76 -11.11
CA THR A 107 1.46 -6.34 -11.79
C THR A 107 2.69 -5.45 -11.61
N ASP A 108 3.86 -6.08 -11.65
CA ASP A 108 5.14 -5.39 -11.64
C ASP A 108 5.53 -4.92 -13.06
N LYS A 109 6.71 -4.30 -13.17
CA LYS A 109 7.29 -3.83 -14.43
C LYS A 109 7.55 -4.94 -15.47
N THR A 110 7.60 -6.20 -15.04
CA THR A 110 7.79 -7.37 -15.90
C THR A 110 6.48 -8.07 -16.27
N GLY A 111 5.35 -7.57 -15.76
CA GLY A 111 4.03 -8.18 -15.91
C GLY A 111 3.72 -9.29 -14.90
N ARG A 112 4.63 -9.57 -13.95
CA ARG A 112 4.43 -10.56 -12.89
C ARG A 112 3.43 -10.04 -11.86
N ASN A 113 2.50 -10.89 -11.43
CA ASN A 113 1.53 -10.53 -10.40
C ASN A 113 2.21 -10.36 -9.03
N LEU A 114 1.97 -9.24 -8.37
CA LEU A 114 2.51 -8.94 -7.04
C LEU A 114 1.93 -9.86 -5.95
N GLY A 115 0.78 -10.48 -6.19
CA GLY A 115 0.19 -11.49 -5.31
C GLY A 115 1.03 -12.77 -5.21
N ASP A 116 1.84 -13.08 -6.23
CA ASP A 116 2.69 -14.27 -6.30
C ASP A 116 4.10 -14.03 -5.73
N TYR A 117 4.30 -12.87 -5.09
CA TYR A 117 5.55 -12.54 -4.42
C TYR A 117 5.62 -13.26 -3.08
N ALA A 118 6.84 -13.61 -2.64
CA ALA A 118 7.03 -13.91 -1.25
C ALA A 118 6.77 -12.64 -0.42
N PRO A 119 6.19 -12.74 0.79
CA PRO A 119 5.93 -11.56 1.63
C PRO A 119 7.15 -10.65 1.83
N ARG A 120 8.33 -11.24 1.99
CA ARG A 120 9.61 -10.50 2.16
C ARG A 120 10.01 -9.71 0.90
N ASP A 121 9.77 -10.24 -0.29
CA ASP A 121 10.11 -9.56 -1.54
C ASP A 121 9.21 -8.35 -1.77
N LEU A 122 7.92 -8.48 -1.43
CA LEU A 122 6.99 -7.35 -1.47
C LEU A 122 7.37 -6.28 -0.43
N GLU A 123 7.80 -6.68 0.77
CA GLU A 123 8.29 -5.72 1.77
C GLU A 123 9.53 -4.97 1.29
N ALA A 124 10.49 -5.66 0.66
CA ALA A 124 11.67 -5.01 0.07
C ALA A 124 11.27 -4.01 -1.03
N ARG A 125 10.33 -4.39 -1.91
CA ARG A 125 9.77 -3.50 -2.93
C ARG A 125 9.10 -2.28 -2.31
N ARG A 126 8.29 -2.46 -1.25
CA ARG A 126 7.64 -1.35 -0.53
C ARG A 126 8.65 -0.40 0.09
N ARG A 127 9.69 -0.91 0.75
CA ARG A 127 10.76 -0.05 1.30
C ARG A 127 11.45 0.78 0.21
N ALA A 128 11.65 0.21 -0.97
CA ALA A 128 12.18 0.95 -2.12
C ALA A 128 11.20 2.03 -2.60
N GLN A 129 9.88 1.76 -2.62
CA GLN A 129 8.85 2.76 -2.93
C GLN A 129 8.79 3.87 -1.88
N ASP A 130 8.87 3.53 -0.59
CA ASP A 130 8.88 4.50 0.50
C ASP A 130 10.13 5.39 0.43
N ARG A 131 11.29 4.80 0.11
CA ARG A 131 12.54 5.55 -0.11
C ARG A 131 12.41 6.50 -1.28
N LEU A 132 11.86 6.05 -2.41
CA LEU A 132 11.61 6.89 -3.58
C LEU A 132 10.68 8.06 -3.21
N ALA A 133 9.58 7.80 -2.50
CA ALA A 133 8.65 8.84 -2.08
C ALA A 133 9.30 9.88 -1.14
N ALA A 134 10.16 9.44 -0.21
CA ALA A 134 10.92 10.34 0.64
C ALA A 134 11.86 11.23 -0.18
N LEU A 135 12.60 10.65 -1.13
CA LEU A 135 13.48 11.41 -2.02
C LEU A 135 12.70 12.41 -2.88
N THR A 136 11.52 12.05 -3.39
CA THR A 136 10.65 12.98 -4.14
C THR A 136 10.25 14.19 -3.30
N ILE A 137 9.88 13.99 -2.02
CA ILE A 137 9.53 15.10 -1.12
C ILE A 137 10.73 16.01 -0.88
N GLU A 138 11.93 15.44 -0.69
CA GLU A 138 13.16 16.22 -0.52
C GLU A 138 13.51 17.00 -1.79
N HIS A 139 13.32 16.40 -2.97
CA HIS A 139 13.51 17.04 -4.28
C HIS A 139 12.55 18.23 -4.46
N GLU A 140 11.27 18.07 -4.16
CA GLU A 140 10.29 19.17 -4.16
C GLU A 140 10.72 20.30 -3.20
N GLY A 141 11.27 19.93 -2.03
CA GLY A 141 11.85 20.88 -1.08
C GLY A 141 13.03 21.66 -1.63
N PHE A 142 13.93 21.02 -2.37
CA PHE A 142 15.05 21.66 -3.06
C PHE A 142 14.54 22.64 -4.14
N LEU A 143 13.60 22.22 -4.98
CA LEU A 143 13.00 23.09 -6.01
C LEU A 143 12.33 24.32 -5.40
N ALA A 144 11.58 24.15 -4.31
CA ALA A 144 10.97 25.25 -3.58
C ALA A 144 12.02 26.22 -3.00
N LYS A 145 13.12 25.69 -2.45
CA LYS A 145 14.24 26.51 -1.95
C LYS A 145 14.88 27.33 -3.07
N ARG A 146 15.09 26.73 -4.24
CA ARG A 146 15.65 27.41 -5.41
C ARG A 146 14.72 28.50 -5.96
N ASP A 147 13.42 28.23 -6.06
CA ASP A 147 12.43 29.24 -6.47
C ASP A 147 12.37 30.42 -5.48
N LEU A 148 12.47 30.16 -4.17
CA LEU A 148 12.54 31.21 -3.15
C LEU A 148 13.81 32.06 -3.27
N GLN A 149 14.97 31.46 -3.58
CA GLN A 149 16.19 32.19 -3.87
C GLN A 149 16.05 33.06 -5.12
N ALA A 150 15.51 32.52 -6.21
CA ALA A 150 15.30 33.25 -7.45
C ALA A 150 14.39 34.49 -7.27
N ARG A 151 13.41 34.41 -6.36
CA ARG A 151 12.53 35.52 -5.97
C ARG A 151 13.16 36.49 -4.96
N GLY A 152 14.36 36.21 -4.47
CA GLY A 152 15.00 37.00 -3.40
C GLY A 152 14.23 36.96 -2.07
N ALA A 153 13.47 35.90 -1.84
CA ALA A 153 12.64 35.76 -0.63
C ALA A 153 13.52 35.62 0.62
N ARG A 154 12.96 36.00 1.77
CA ARG A 154 13.61 35.88 3.08
C ARG A 154 12.74 35.08 4.03
N ASN A 155 13.38 34.31 4.90
CA ASN A 155 12.68 33.56 5.93
C ASN A 155 12.13 34.49 7.03
N ARG A 156 11.39 33.92 8.00
CA ARG A 156 10.81 34.65 9.13
C ARG A 156 11.83 35.41 9.98
N LYS A 157 13.11 35.03 9.93
CA LYS A 157 14.24 35.67 10.63
C LYS A 157 14.95 36.73 9.77
N GLY A 158 14.46 37.00 8.56
CA GLY A 158 15.06 37.96 7.63
C GLY A 158 16.30 37.45 6.87
N ILE A 159 16.60 36.16 6.94
CA ILE A 159 17.73 35.53 6.24
C ILE A 159 17.26 35.14 4.83
N ALA A 160 18.03 35.50 3.81
CA ALA A 160 17.73 35.14 2.43
C ALA A 160 17.82 33.62 2.22
N TYR A 161 16.98 33.09 1.34
CA TYR A 161 17.16 31.72 0.86
C TYR A 161 18.37 31.67 -0.07
N GLU A 162 19.28 30.75 0.20
CA GLU A 162 20.50 30.51 -0.57
C GLU A 162 20.64 29.00 -0.78
N VAL A 163 20.76 28.59 -2.04
CA VAL A 163 21.15 27.24 -2.44
C VAL A 163 22.68 27.22 -2.52
N THR A 164 23.29 26.39 -1.70
CA THR A 164 24.75 26.21 -1.64
C THR A 164 25.21 25.16 -2.65
N GLU A 165 26.52 25.09 -2.90
CA GLU A 165 27.11 24.00 -3.71
C GLU A 165 26.84 22.62 -3.08
N GLU A 166 26.83 22.52 -1.75
CA GLU A 166 26.47 21.30 -1.02
C GLU A 166 25.02 20.86 -1.32
N ASP A 167 24.06 21.81 -1.36
CA ASP A 167 22.68 21.50 -1.73
C ASP A 167 22.58 20.95 -3.16
N ILE A 168 23.41 21.46 -4.09
CA ILE A 168 23.44 21.02 -5.49
C ILE A 168 24.04 19.60 -5.60
N ASP A 169 25.12 19.32 -4.88
CA ASP A 169 25.74 17.99 -4.87
C ASP A 169 24.83 16.95 -4.22
N GLU A 170 24.12 17.31 -3.15
CA GLU A 170 23.11 16.45 -2.53
C GLU A 170 21.94 16.19 -3.48
N GLU A 171 21.49 17.21 -4.20
CA GLU A 171 20.44 17.08 -5.20
C GLU A 171 20.86 16.17 -6.37
N LYS A 172 22.09 16.29 -6.88
CA LYS A 172 22.64 15.36 -7.90
C LYS A 172 22.59 13.91 -7.43
N ARG A 173 23.02 13.66 -6.19
CA ARG A 173 22.96 12.30 -5.58
C ARG A 173 21.52 11.83 -5.41
N ARG A 174 20.61 12.70 -4.98
CA ARG A 174 19.19 12.42 -4.81
C ARG A 174 18.56 11.98 -6.12
N ARG A 175 18.76 12.74 -7.20
CA ARG A 175 18.24 12.41 -8.54
C ARG A 175 18.81 11.11 -9.10
N ALA A 176 20.11 10.86 -8.91
CA ALA A 176 20.72 9.59 -9.29
C ALA A 176 20.10 8.40 -8.53
N GLU A 177 19.84 8.55 -7.23
CA GLU A 177 19.16 7.52 -6.43
C GLU A 177 17.70 7.32 -6.88
N MET A 178 16.97 8.41 -7.14
CA MET A 178 15.61 8.37 -7.67
C MET A 178 15.55 7.68 -9.02
N ALA A 179 16.44 8.01 -9.95
CA ALA A 179 16.52 7.38 -11.27
C ALA A 179 16.80 5.87 -11.16
N ARG A 180 17.74 5.47 -10.29
CA ARG A 180 18.00 4.05 -9.98
C ARG A 180 16.74 3.36 -9.48
N LEU A 181 16.06 3.94 -8.48
CA LEU A 181 14.84 3.36 -7.89
C LEU A 181 13.68 3.30 -8.89
N ASN A 182 13.50 4.32 -9.73
CA ASN A 182 12.48 4.35 -10.79
C ASN A 182 12.72 3.26 -11.84
N LYS A 183 13.97 3.07 -12.27
CA LYS A 183 14.36 1.98 -13.16
C LYS A 183 14.11 0.60 -12.52
N ASP A 184 14.45 0.46 -11.24
CA ASP A 184 14.29 -0.79 -10.50
C ASP A 184 12.82 -1.12 -10.21
N LEU A 185 11.98 -0.14 -9.91
CA LEU A 185 10.59 -0.35 -9.54
C LEU A 185 9.64 -0.38 -10.74
N TYR A 186 9.86 0.50 -11.71
CA TYR A 186 8.90 0.83 -12.77
C TYR A 186 9.46 0.69 -14.19
N ASN A 187 10.75 0.35 -14.35
CA ASN A 187 11.45 0.35 -15.64
C ASN A 187 11.44 1.72 -16.35
N ASP A 188 11.22 2.79 -15.57
CA ASP A 188 11.37 4.15 -16.05
C ASP A 188 12.87 4.45 -16.13
N ARG A 189 13.35 4.73 -17.34
CA ARG A 189 14.77 4.95 -17.59
C ARG A 189 15.19 6.39 -17.34
N GLY A 190 14.24 7.32 -17.15
CA GLY A 190 14.53 8.76 -17.13
C GLY A 190 15.26 9.21 -18.39
N SER A 191 15.48 10.52 -18.50
CA SER A 191 16.41 11.08 -19.49
C SER A 191 17.69 11.50 -18.77
N ALA A 192 18.85 11.45 -19.45
CA ALA A 192 20.13 11.82 -18.86
C ALA A 192 20.08 13.25 -18.28
N TYR A 193 19.42 14.17 -19.01
CA TYR A 193 19.27 15.56 -18.60
C TYR A 193 18.25 15.78 -17.46
N SER A 194 17.21 14.95 -17.34
CA SER A 194 16.27 15.06 -16.19
C SER A 194 16.92 14.76 -14.84
N THR A 195 18.02 14.01 -14.86
CA THR A 195 18.74 13.61 -13.64
C THR A 195 19.77 14.62 -13.17
N ASP A 196 20.07 15.65 -13.96
CA ASP A 196 21.11 16.63 -13.66
C ASP A 196 20.50 18.01 -13.35
N PRO A 197 20.64 18.55 -12.11
CA PRO A 197 20.10 19.84 -11.71
C PRO A 197 20.65 21.03 -12.50
N GLU A 198 21.81 20.88 -13.15
CA GLU A 198 22.40 21.93 -14.00
C GLU A 198 21.60 22.19 -15.28
N TRP A 199 20.73 21.27 -15.69
CA TRP A 199 19.93 21.38 -16.91
C TRP A 199 18.50 21.86 -16.64
N ASP A 200 18.15 22.17 -15.39
CA ASP A 200 16.79 22.56 -15.02
C ASP A 200 16.35 23.92 -15.57
N ASP A 201 17.28 24.81 -15.90
CA ASP A 201 17.02 26.12 -16.51
C ASP A 201 16.95 26.06 -18.05
N VAL A 202 17.30 24.90 -18.63
CA VAL A 202 17.29 24.67 -20.07
C VAL A 202 15.97 24.01 -20.47
N VAL A 203 15.16 24.70 -21.27
CA VAL A 203 13.96 24.13 -21.87
C VAL A 203 14.36 23.34 -23.13
N PRO A 204 14.06 22.03 -23.22
CA PRO A 204 14.35 21.26 -24.42
C PRO A 204 13.61 21.81 -25.65
N ILE A 205 14.29 21.80 -26.80
CA ILE A 205 13.70 22.21 -28.08
C ILE A 205 13.44 20.94 -28.89
N PRO A 206 12.18 20.53 -29.11
CA PRO A 206 11.89 19.31 -29.85
C PRO A 206 12.34 19.44 -31.31
N ALA A 207 12.86 18.35 -31.87
CA ALA A 207 13.17 18.27 -33.28
C ALA A 207 11.86 18.32 -34.09
N VAL A 208 11.65 19.40 -34.84
CA VAL A 208 10.51 19.54 -35.75
C VAL A 208 10.93 18.99 -37.12
N GLU A 209 10.56 17.74 -37.41
CA GLU A 209 10.71 17.19 -38.75
C GLU A 209 9.62 17.74 -39.68
N PRO A 210 9.96 18.17 -40.92
CA PRO A 210 8.98 18.68 -41.87
C PRO A 210 8.00 17.58 -42.31
N GLU A 211 6.76 17.96 -42.56
CA GLU A 211 5.71 17.04 -43.02
C GLU A 211 6.13 16.37 -44.34
N GLY A 212 6.25 15.03 -44.34
CA GLY A 212 6.71 14.25 -45.49
C GLY A 212 8.22 13.99 -45.53
N ALA A 213 8.94 14.09 -44.41
CA ALA A 213 10.35 13.70 -44.31
C ALA A 213 10.59 12.30 -44.91
N LEU A 214 11.37 12.24 -46.01
CA LEU A 214 11.62 11.02 -46.78
C LEU A 214 12.46 9.97 -46.03
N ALA A 215 13.07 10.35 -44.90
CA ALA A 215 13.90 9.48 -44.07
C ALA A 215 13.83 9.93 -42.59
N ALA A 216 12.67 9.80 -41.97
CA ALA A 216 12.55 9.96 -40.52
C ALA A 216 13.43 8.93 -39.81
N ILE A 217 14.36 9.39 -38.99
CA ILE A 217 15.25 8.51 -38.23
C ILE A 217 14.53 8.15 -36.93
N ALA A 218 14.37 6.86 -36.67
CA ALA A 218 13.97 6.39 -35.34
C ALA A 218 15.16 6.55 -34.40
N TYR A 219 15.30 7.74 -33.81
CA TYR A 219 16.34 8.02 -32.83
C TYR A 219 16.16 7.13 -31.59
N PRO A 220 17.23 6.50 -31.09
CA PRO A 220 17.20 5.86 -29.78
C PRO A 220 16.79 6.86 -28.69
N ASP A 221 16.12 6.39 -27.64
CA ASP A 221 15.63 7.25 -26.54
C ASP A 221 16.75 8.17 -25.99
N ASP A 222 17.97 7.62 -25.80
CA ASP A 222 19.16 8.35 -25.34
C ASP A 222 19.65 9.46 -26.30
N TYR A 223 19.22 9.45 -27.56
CA TYR A 223 19.60 10.43 -28.59
C TYR A 223 18.46 11.41 -28.91
N ALA A 224 17.22 10.94 -28.78
CA ALA A 224 16.02 11.72 -29.09
C ALA A 224 15.65 12.73 -27.99
N GLU A 225 16.27 12.64 -26.80
CA GLU A 225 15.88 13.36 -25.58
C GLU A 225 15.50 14.82 -25.84
N GLY A 226 14.19 15.08 -25.81
CA GLY A 226 13.53 16.37 -25.96
C GLY A 226 12.24 16.39 -25.17
#